data_AF-A0A3N4V236-F1
#
_entry.id   AF-A0A3N4V236-F1
#
_cell.length_a   1.000
_cell.length_b   1.000
_cell.length_c   1.000
_cell.angle_alpha   90.00
_cell.angle_beta   90.00
_cell.angle_gamma   90.00
#
_symmetry.space_group_name_H-M   'P 1'
#
loop_
_entity.id
_entity.type
_entity.pdbx_description
1 polymer ?
#
loop_
_entity_poly.entity_id
_entity_poly.type
_entity_poly.pdbx_seq_one_letter_code
_entity_poly.pdbx_strand_id
1 'polypeptide(L)'
;MNAIHLPGLAGEIAQHLNEQAPVATPRMAMGGAIALLGAIVGAGWELPHIGLFPESAVRRVLPHLEPEDFPTTQPIGQSVMLVADPAHGKGGIIEGVEALLGGLLRQRPDTSAIAQRLLTIQHFNHLALAGMEPEPEDVDRVRGIVKPATFDRLLDGSLFLLAESTPDDFDYLLPHWYESSPFYGQCLMIRHHGPKGEKNRQPHGQPSALLLGRLAELADLAQAGRKVLVEVTEDAAAWYRLFLRLDMDTYSEHGPVGLEGEWARQSLQVAAIVAVGLDPLRPVITAGVFRLASDLASEGVRLARAGLGVVGV
;
A
#
# COMPACT_ATOMS: atom_id res chain seq x y z
N MET A 1 -18.96 5.26 10.58
CA MET A 1 -17.97 5.84 9.66
C MET A 1 -18.61 5.97 8.30
N ASN A 2 -18.50 7.13 7.65
CA ASN A 2 -18.98 7.33 6.28
C ASN A 2 -18.26 6.36 5.33
N ALA A 3 -18.93 5.90 4.28
CA ALA A 3 -18.30 5.08 3.26
C ALA A 3 -17.20 5.92 2.57
N ILE A 4 -15.94 5.49 2.72
CA ILE A 4 -14.81 6.06 1.99
C ILE A 4 -14.94 5.57 0.55
N HIS A 5 -14.92 6.50 -0.40
CA HIS A 5 -14.96 6.20 -1.83
C HIS A 5 -13.72 6.79 -2.50
N LEU A 6 -12.92 5.95 -3.16
CA LEU A 6 -11.81 6.40 -3.99
C LEU A 6 -12.38 7.02 -5.28
N PRO A 7 -11.88 8.17 -5.74
CA PRO A 7 -12.31 8.75 -7.00
C PRO A 7 -11.44 8.23 -8.17
N GLY A 8 -11.85 8.54 -9.40
CA GLY A 8 -11.11 8.21 -10.62
C GLY A 8 -10.88 6.72 -10.84
N LEU A 9 -9.77 6.38 -11.48
CA LEU A 9 -9.43 5.00 -11.81
C LEU A 9 -9.29 4.10 -10.57
N ALA A 10 -8.81 4.64 -9.45
CA ALA A 10 -8.74 3.90 -8.18
C ALA A 10 -10.14 3.47 -7.69
N GLY A 11 -11.14 4.34 -7.85
CA GLY A 11 -12.54 4.04 -7.56
C GLY A 11 -13.13 2.98 -8.47
N GLU A 12 -12.85 3.06 -9.77
CA GLU A 12 -13.34 2.09 -10.76
C GLU A 12 -12.76 0.70 -10.53
N ILE A 13 -11.46 0.60 -10.21
CA ILE A 13 -10.83 -0.66 -9.82
C ILE A 13 -11.48 -1.18 -8.54
N ALA A 14 -11.63 -0.35 -7.50
CA ALA A 14 -12.24 -0.77 -6.24
C ALA A 14 -13.68 -1.24 -6.43
N GLN A 15 -14.47 -0.56 -7.27
CA GLN A 15 -15.82 -0.99 -7.60
C GLN A 15 -15.81 -2.35 -8.30
N HIS A 16 -14.97 -2.52 -9.32
CA HIS A 16 -14.85 -3.80 -10.03
C HIS A 16 -14.48 -4.93 -9.05
N LEU A 17 -13.43 -4.75 -8.24
CA LEU A 17 -12.99 -5.73 -7.25
C LEU A 17 -14.11 -6.08 -6.27
N ASN A 18 -14.86 -5.07 -5.80
CA ASN A 18 -15.97 -5.28 -4.89
C ASN A 18 -17.12 -6.07 -5.52
N GLU A 19 -17.40 -5.88 -6.80
CA GLU A 19 -18.46 -6.60 -7.54
C GLU A 19 -18.06 -8.03 -7.90
N GLN A 20 -16.77 -8.28 -8.15
CA GLN A 20 -16.28 -9.60 -8.56
C GLN A 20 -15.94 -10.53 -7.39
N ALA A 21 -15.66 -9.99 -6.21
CA ALA A 21 -15.45 -10.82 -5.03
C ALA A 21 -16.71 -11.63 -4.69
N PRO A 22 -16.60 -12.87 -4.15
CA PRO A 22 -17.77 -13.63 -3.72
C PRO A 22 -18.63 -12.92 -2.65
N VAL A 23 -17.98 -12.07 -1.85
CA VAL A 23 -18.59 -11.27 -0.79
C VAL A 23 -18.15 -9.82 -0.96
N ALA A 24 -19.11 -8.91 -1.05
CA ALA A 24 -18.86 -7.49 -1.21
C ALA A 24 -18.25 -6.90 0.07
N THR A 25 -17.01 -6.44 0.00
CA THR A 25 -16.33 -5.75 1.09
C THR A 25 -15.63 -4.50 0.52
N PRO A 26 -16.34 -3.36 0.40
CA PRO A 26 -15.83 -2.18 -0.30
C PRO A 26 -14.48 -1.69 0.25
N ARG A 27 -14.29 -1.81 1.56
CA ARG A 27 -13.04 -1.43 2.22
C ARG A 27 -11.84 -2.26 1.76
N MET A 28 -12.00 -3.58 1.63
CA MET A 28 -10.95 -4.46 1.12
C MET A 28 -10.67 -4.20 -0.35
N ALA A 29 -11.72 -3.94 -1.13
CA ALA A 29 -11.59 -3.63 -2.54
C ALA A 29 -10.80 -2.35 -2.80
N MET A 30 -10.94 -1.32 -1.94
CA MET A 30 -10.07 -0.14 -1.98
C MET A 30 -8.59 -0.49 -1.74
N GLY A 31 -8.31 -1.39 -0.80
CA GLY A 31 -6.94 -1.86 -0.53
C GLY A 31 -6.32 -2.55 -1.75
N GLY A 32 -7.07 -3.46 -2.39
CA GLY A 32 -6.64 -4.10 -3.63
C GLY A 32 -6.41 -3.10 -4.78
N ALA A 33 -7.28 -2.09 -4.90
CA ALA A 33 -7.13 -1.04 -5.90
C ALA A 33 -5.87 -0.19 -5.70
N ILE A 34 -5.56 0.17 -4.46
CA ILE A 34 -4.36 0.95 -4.11
C ILE A 34 -3.09 0.15 -4.40
N ALA A 35 -3.05 -1.13 -4.03
CA ALA A 35 -1.88 -1.98 -4.30
C ALA A 35 -1.63 -2.14 -5.81
N LEU A 36 -2.69 -2.45 -6.58
CA LEU A 36 -2.60 -2.59 -8.03
C LEU A 36 -2.15 -1.29 -8.70
N LEU A 37 -2.83 -0.18 -8.38
CA LEU A 37 -2.51 1.10 -9.00
C LEU A 37 -1.13 1.60 -8.58
N GLY A 38 -0.74 1.42 -7.31
CA GLY A 38 0.58 1.75 -6.80
C GLY A 38 1.71 1.04 -7.54
N ALA A 39 1.53 -0.25 -7.86
CA ALA A 39 2.51 -1.00 -8.65
C ALA A 39 2.71 -0.45 -10.07
N ILE A 40 1.64 0.00 -10.73
CA ILE A 40 1.70 0.64 -12.05
C ILE A 40 2.33 2.02 -11.95
N VAL A 41 1.88 2.83 -10.99
CA VAL A 41 2.30 4.22 -10.84
C VAL A 41 3.78 4.34 -10.43
N GLY A 42 4.31 3.40 -9.65
CA GLY A 42 5.73 3.43 -9.27
C GLY A 42 6.73 3.33 -10.42
N ALA A 43 6.29 2.96 -11.62
CA ALA A 43 7.13 2.96 -12.82
C ALA A 43 7.21 4.33 -13.51
N GLY A 44 6.16 5.15 -13.44
CA GLY A 44 6.03 6.37 -14.25
C GLY A 44 6.04 7.71 -13.50
N TRP A 45 5.75 7.71 -12.21
CA TRP A 45 5.52 8.95 -11.45
C TRP A 45 6.38 9.03 -10.21
N GLU A 46 6.63 10.26 -9.78
CA GLU A 46 7.42 10.58 -8.59
C GLU A 46 6.73 11.66 -7.76
N LEU A 47 6.98 11.61 -6.45
CA LEU A 47 6.52 12.60 -5.48
C LEU A 47 7.66 13.57 -5.16
N PRO A 48 7.39 14.88 -4.99
CA PRO A 48 8.39 15.80 -4.47
C PRO A 48 8.72 15.49 -3.02
N HIS A 49 9.98 15.71 -2.62
CA HIS A 49 10.40 15.62 -1.22
C HIS A 49 9.87 16.81 -0.40
N ILE A 50 8.59 16.81 -0.04
CA ILE A 50 7.92 17.88 0.73
C ILE A 50 8.08 17.75 2.26
N GLY A 51 9.32 17.63 2.73
CA GLY A 51 9.61 17.51 4.17
C GLY A 51 9.39 16.11 4.74
N LEU A 52 9.59 15.09 3.90
CA LEU A 52 9.35 13.67 4.20
C LEU A 52 10.28 13.05 5.25
N PHE A 53 11.31 13.76 5.65
CA PHE A 53 12.14 13.41 6.79
C PHE A 53 12.61 14.72 7.44
N PRO A 54 12.51 14.88 8.77
CA PRO A 54 13.36 15.85 9.44
C PRO A 54 14.82 15.49 9.11
N GLU A 55 15.70 16.47 8.92
CA GLU A 55 17.11 16.26 8.57
C GLU A 55 17.79 15.22 9.50
N SER A 56 17.34 15.17 10.76
CA SER A 56 17.74 14.18 11.76
C SER A 56 17.39 12.72 11.42
N ALA A 57 16.26 12.47 10.77
CA ALA A 57 15.87 11.14 10.29
C ALA A 57 16.65 10.73 9.04
N VAL A 58 16.89 11.67 8.11
CA VAL A 58 17.74 11.41 6.93
C VAL A 58 19.17 11.08 7.35
N ARG A 59 19.74 11.85 8.29
CA ARG A 59 21.08 11.58 8.84
C ARG A 59 21.20 10.24 9.58
N ARG A 60 20.11 9.63 10.03
CA ARG A 60 20.14 8.26 10.61
C ARG A 60 20.20 7.18 9.54
N VAL A 61 19.45 7.35 8.45
CA VAL A 61 19.29 6.31 7.40
C VAL A 61 20.38 6.44 6.32
N LEU A 62 20.78 7.66 6.00
CA LEU A 62 21.80 7.99 5.01
C LEU A 62 22.86 8.91 5.65
N PRO A 63 23.59 8.44 6.68
CA PRO A 63 24.53 9.26 7.46
C PRO A 63 25.70 9.83 6.67
N HIS A 64 25.89 9.36 5.42
CA HIS A 64 27.01 9.70 4.55
C HIS A 64 26.64 10.68 3.43
N LEU A 65 25.37 11.04 3.28
CA LEU A 65 24.93 11.99 2.26
C LEU A 65 24.88 13.40 2.85
N GLU A 66 25.43 14.35 2.12
CA GLU A 66 25.25 15.77 2.42
C GLU A 66 23.84 16.22 1.99
N PRO A 67 23.24 17.23 2.65
CA PRO A 67 21.87 17.66 2.38
C PRO A 67 21.59 18.04 0.92
N GLU A 68 22.58 18.59 0.22
CA GLU A 68 22.55 18.93 -1.21
C GLU A 68 22.46 17.71 -2.14
N ASP A 69 22.89 16.53 -1.67
CA ASP A 69 22.86 15.28 -2.41
C ASP A 69 21.61 14.44 -2.13
N PHE A 70 20.70 14.94 -1.27
CA PHE A 70 19.44 14.25 -1.02
C PHE A 70 18.57 14.25 -2.27
N PRO A 71 17.91 13.12 -2.58
CA PRO A 71 16.97 13.07 -3.68
C PRO A 71 15.92 14.17 -3.50
N THR A 72 15.54 14.82 -4.61
CA THR A 72 14.51 15.87 -4.65
C THR A 72 13.11 15.31 -4.93
N THR A 73 13.06 14.07 -5.41
CA THR A 73 11.85 13.28 -5.60
C THR A 73 11.98 11.87 -5.03
N GLN A 74 10.85 11.21 -4.74
CA GLN A 74 10.78 9.82 -4.29
C GLN A 74 9.84 9.00 -5.19
N PRO A 75 10.06 7.68 -5.31
CA PRO A 75 9.16 6.81 -6.04
C PRO A 75 7.79 6.72 -5.34
N ILE A 76 6.77 6.43 -6.15
CA ILE A 76 5.41 6.20 -5.67
C ILE A 76 5.12 4.71 -5.54
N GLY A 77 4.46 4.32 -4.46
CA GLY A 77 3.86 3.01 -4.32
C GLY A 77 3.55 2.64 -2.88
N GLN A 78 2.71 1.63 -2.73
CA GLN A 78 2.16 1.27 -1.43
C GLN A 78 1.85 -0.23 -1.36
N SER A 79 2.55 -0.94 -0.47
CA SER A 79 2.17 -2.29 -0.07
C SER A 79 0.91 -2.23 0.80
N VAL A 80 0.04 -3.23 0.68
CA VAL A 80 -1.25 -3.28 1.39
C VAL A 80 -1.45 -4.63 2.05
N MET A 81 -1.90 -4.60 3.30
CA MET A 81 -2.32 -5.78 4.05
C MET A 81 -3.83 -5.72 4.30
N LEU A 82 -4.56 -6.72 3.83
CA LEU A 82 -6.00 -6.89 4.03
C LEU A 82 -6.27 -7.75 5.27
N VAL A 83 -6.98 -7.21 6.26
CA VAL A 83 -7.24 -7.90 7.53
C VAL A 83 -8.73 -8.04 7.79
N ALA A 84 -9.24 -9.28 7.75
CA ALA A 84 -10.65 -9.59 7.98
C ALA A 84 -10.85 -11.08 8.20
N ASP A 85 -12.01 -11.52 8.68
CA ASP A 85 -12.27 -12.97 8.75
C ASP A 85 -12.30 -13.60 7.34
N PRO A 86 -12.05 -14.91 7.20
CA PRO A 86 -12.13 -15.62 5.91
C PRO A 86 -13.44 -15.39 5.15
N ALA A 87 -14.53 -15.14 5.87
CA ALA A 87 -15.85 -14.92 5.29
C ALA A 87 -16.04 -13.56 4.59
N HIS A 88 -15.05 -12.65 4.63
CA HIS A 88 -15.15 -11.28 4.13
C HIS A 88 -14.53 -11.06 2.73
N GLY A 89 -14.30 -12.13 1.97
CA GLY A 89 -14.00 -12.03 0.54
C GLY A 89 -12.60 -11.53 0.17
N LYS A 90 -11.65 -11.45 1.13
CA LYS A 90 -10.27 -11.00 0.89
C LYS A 90 -9.56 -11.78 -0.24
N GLY A 91 -9.66 -13.12 -0.23
CA GLY A 91 -9.12 -13.96 -1.30
C GLY A 91 -9.71 -13.61 -2.67
N GLY A 92 -11.02 -13.30 -2.73
CA GLY A 92 -11.67 -12.84 -3.95
C GLY A 92 -11.21 -11.46 -4.43
N ILE A 93 -10.77 -10.59 -3.52
CA ILE A 93 -10.13 -9.31 -3.90
C ILE A 93 -8.76 -9.57 -4.53
N ILE A 94 -7.96 -10.47 -3.94
CA ILE A 94 -6.66 -10.84 -4.49
C ILE A 94 -6.82 -11.48 -5.88
N GLU A 95 -7.74 -12.44 -6.02
CA GLU A 95 -8.08 -13.05 -7.32
C GLU A 95 -8.52 -12.01 -8.35
N GLY A 96 -9.32 -11.01 -7.93
CA GLY A 96 -9.75 -9.92 -8.79
C GLY A 96 -8.58 -9.04 -9.27
N VAL A 97 -7.60 -8.77 -8.41
CA VAL A 97 -6.39 -8.03 -8.77
C VAL A 97 -5.54 -8.84 -9.76
N GLU A 98 -5.39 -10.15 -9.53
CA GLU A 98 -4.70 -11.06 -10.45
C GLU A 98 -5.40 -11.15 -11.81
N ALA A 99 -6.74 -11.14 -11.83
CA ALA A 99 -7.52 -11.12 -13.06
C ALA A 99 -7.34 -9.83 -13.86
N LEU A 100 -7.26 -8.67 -13.19
CA LEU A 100 -6.95 -7.39 -13.81
C LEU A 100 -5.52 -7.36 -14.37
N LEU A 101 -4.54 -7.82 -13.61
CA LEU A 101 -3.14 -7.93 -14.07
C LEU A 101 -3.01 -8.87 -15.26
N GLY A 102 -3.62 -10.05 -15.19
CA GLY A 102 -3.64 -10.99 -16.30
C GLY A 102 -4.35 -10.43 -17.54
N GLY A 103 -5.42 -9.65 -17.35
CA GLY A 103 -6.10 -8.93 -18.41
C GLY A 103 -5.21 -7.88 -19.08
N LEU A 104 -4.52 -7.06 -18.28
CA LEU A 104 -3.54 -6.08 -18.75
C LEU A 104 -2.43 -6.76 -19.54
N LEU A 105 -1.82 -7.83 -19.01
CA LEU A 105 -0.74 -8.56 -19.68
C LEU A 105 -1.17 -9.20 -21.00
N ARG A 106 -2.43 -9.64 -21.11
CA ARG A 106 -2.98 -10.15 -22.37
C ARG A 106 -3.12 -9.05 -23.42
N GLN A 107 -3.51 -7.84 -23.02
CA GLN A 107 -3.64 -6.70 -23.93
C GLN A 107 -2.29 -6.04 -24.25
N ARG A 108 -1.37 -6.04 -23.29
CA ARG A 108 -0.06 -5.38 -23.33
C ARG A 108 1.04 -6.26 -22.72
N PRO A 109 1.54 -7.28 -23.44
CA PRO A 109 2.56 -8.20 -22.91
C PRO A 109 3.88 -7.51 -22.53
N ASP A 110 4.19 -6.37 -23.14
CA ASP A 110 5.33 -5.51 -22.86
C ASP A 110 5.30 -4.92 -21.43
N THR A 111 4.12 -4.81 -20.82
CA THR A 111 3.93 -4.33 -19.44
C THR A 111 4.36 -5.33 -18.35
N SER A 112 4.97 -6.46 -18.72
CA SER A 112 5.40 -7.52 -17.78
C SER A 112 6.27 -7.02 -16.62
N ALA A 113 7.15 -6.04 -16.87
CA ALA A 113 7.98 -5.44 -15.82
C ALA A 113 7.13 -4.72 -14.76
N ILE A 114 6.00 -4.12 -15.13
CA ILE A 114 5.07 -3.48 -14.21
C ILE A 114 4.34 -4.54 -13.37
N ALA A 115 3.84 -5.60 -14.01
CA ALA A 115 3.15 -6.67 -13.30
C ALA A 115 4.06 -7.35 -12.27
N GLN A 116 5.36 -7.46 -12.55
CA GLN A 116 6.37 -8.00 -11.63
C GLN A 116 6.66 -7.10 -10.42
N ARG A 117 6.06 -5.90 -10.33
CA ARG A 117 6.16 -4.99 -9.18
C ARG A 117 5.07 -5.23 -8.14
N LEU A 118 4.11 -6.13 -8.38
CA LEU A 118 3.14 -6.53 -7.37
C LEU A 118 3.25 -8.03 -7.08
N LEU A 119 3.44 -8.37 -5.81
CA LEU A 119 3.36 -9.74 -5.33
C LEU A 119 2.09 -9.90 -4.49
N THR A 120 1.21 -10.79 -4.95
CA THR A 120 -0.01 -11.18 -4.24
C THR A 120 0.27 -12.36 -3.33
N ILE A 121 -0.23 -12.31 -2.09
CA ILE A 121 0.00 -13.36 -1.10
C ILE A 121 -1.31 -13.66 -0.37
N GLN A 122 -1.85 -14.85 -0.61
CA GLN A 122 -2.95 -15.41 0.18
C GLN A 122 -2.40 -16.13 1.42
N HIS A 123 -3.13 -16.08 2.54
CA HIS A 123 -2.72 -16.73 3.80
C HIS A 123 -1.33 -16.32 4.31
N PHE A 124 -1.12 -15.02 4.49
CA PHE A 124 0.19 -14.44 4.83
C PHE A 124 0.81 -14.94 6.15
N ASN A 125 0.03 -15.55 7.03
CA ASN A 125 0.46 -16.07 8.34
C ASN A 125 1.70 -16.99 8.27
N HIS A 126 1.92 -17.68 7.15
CA HIS A 126 3.07 -18.56 6.95
C HIS A 126 4.42 -17.83 6.73
N LEU A 127 4.39 -16.57 6.28
CA LEU A 127 5.59 -15.74 6.06
C LEU A 127 6.03 -14.96 7.29
N ALA A 128 5.16 -14.87 8.26
CA ALA A 128 5.32 -14.13 9.50
C ALA A 128 5.92 -14.98 10.62
N LEU A 129 5.51 -16.25 10.68
CA LEU A 129 6.11 -17.27 11.55
C LEU A 129 7.59 -17.57 11.19
N ALA A 130 8.06 -17.00 10.08
CA ALA A 130 9.44 -17.02 9.61
C ALA A 130 10.46 -16.23 10.46
N GLY A 131 9.98 -15.37 11.36
CA GLY A 131 10.81 -14.43 12.12
C GLY A 131 10.91 -14.70 13.63
N MET A 132 10.34 -15.81 14.13
CA MET A 132 10.49 -16.21 15.54
C MET A 132 11.28 -17.51 15.61
N GLU A 133 12.30 -17.53 16.48
CA GLU A 133 13.38 -18.54 16.57
C GLU A 133 12.93 -19.95 16.17
N PRO A 134 13.35 -20.46 14.99
CA PRO A 134 13.03 -21.81 14.60
C PRO A 134 14.08 -22.75 15.19
N GLU A 135 13.66 -23.96 15.58
CA GLU A 135 14.58 -25.09 15.61
C GLU A 135 15.26 -25.19 14.22
N PRO A 136 16.55 -25.58 14.13
CA PRO A 136 17.36 -25.44 12.91
C PRO A 136 16.74 -26.01 11.62
N GLU A 137 15.80 -26.95 11.74
CA GLU A 137 15.09 -27.61 10.64
C GLU A 137 13.98 -26.74 10.01
N ASP A 138 13.46 -25.74 10.72
CA ASP A 138 12.40 -24.84 10.24
C ASP A 138 12.95 -23.59 9.50
N VAL A 139 14.22 -23.24 9.74
CA VAL A 139 14.95 -22.16 9.04
C VAL A 139 15.04 -22.44 7.54
N ASP A 140 15.27 -23.69 7.14
CA ASP A 140 15.37 -24.09 5.72
C ASP A 140 14.00 -24.13 5.02
N ARG A 141 12.91 -24.32 5.78
CA ARG A 141 11.54 -24.30 5.25
C ARG A 141 11.04 -22.86 5.00
N VAL A 142 11.49 -21.94 5.84
CA VAL A 142 11.18 -20.50 5.78
C VAL A 142 12.01 -19.76 4.73
N ARG A 143 13.31 -20.05 4.63
CA ARG A 143 14.21 -19.50 3.58
C ARG A 143 13.77 -19.86 2.15
N GLY A 144 12.80 -20.77 1.99
CA GLY A 144 12.23 -21.17 0.72
C GLY A 144 11.05 -20.33 0.20
N ILE A 145 10.43 -19.47 1.02
CA ILE A 145 9.13 -18.83 0.67
C ILE A 145 9.32 -17.44 0.02
N VAL A 146 10.29 -16.65 0.46
CA VAL A 146 10.69 -15.40 -0.20
C VAL A 146 12.16 -15.52 -0.55
N LYS A 147 12.47 -15.64 -1.84
CA LYS A 147 13.86 -15.68 -2.31
C LYS A 147 14.53 -14.38 -1.84
N PRO A 148 15.82 -14.40 -1.44
CA PRO A 148 16.55 -13.19 -1.01
C PRO A 148 16.37 -11.99 -1.97
N ALA A 149 16.41 -12.25 -3.28
CA ALA A 149 16.19 -11.25 -4.32
C ALA A 149 14.78 -10.61 -4.29
N THR A 150 13.76 -11.31 -3.78
CA THR A 150 12.41 -10.75 -3.59
C THR A 150 12.38 -9.83 -2.37
N PHE A 151 13.10 -10.18 -1.31
CA PHE A 151 13.21 -9.35 -0.10
C PHE A 151 13.97 -8.04 -0.38
N ASP A 152 15.08 -8.10 -1.11
CA ASP A 152 15.84 -6.91 -1.51
C ASP A 152 14.97 -5.93 -2.32
N ARG A 153 14.13 -6.48 -3.21
CA ARG A 153 13.18 -5.70 -4.01
C ARG A 153 12.04 -5.08 -3.21
N LEU A 154 11.68 -5.64 -2.05
CA LEU A 154 10.73 -5.02 -1.13
C LEU A 154 11.39 -3.85 -0.40
N LEU A 155 12.64 -4.01 0.02
CA LEU A 155 13.39 -2.96 0.71
C LEU A 155 13.72 -1.77 -0.20
N ASP A 156 14.03 -2.01 -1.47
CA ASP A 156 14.35 -0.95 -2.44
C ASP A 156 13.11 -0.28 -3.08
N GLY A 157 11.90 -0.76 -2.76
CA GLY A 157 10.63 -0.23 -3.26
C GLY A 157 10.33 -0.56 -4.73
N SER A 158 11.06 -1.50 -5.35
CA SER A 158 10.78 -2.02 -6.70
C SER A 158 9.72 -3.13 -6.73
N LEU A 159 9.29 -3.61 -5.56
CA LEU A 159 8.22 -4.57 -5.37
C LEU A 159 7.27 -4.10 -4.26
N PHE A 160 5.98 -4.28 -4.48
CA PHE A 160 4.91 -4.01 -3.53
C PHE A 160 4.14 -5.29 -3.23
N LEU A 161 3.55 -5.38 -2.05
CA LEU A 161 2.70 -6.52 -1.68
C LEU A 161 1.22 -6.17 -1.69
N LEU A 162 0.42 -7.15 -2.07
CA LEU A 162 -0.97 -7.25 -1.67
C LEU A 162 -1.13 -8.57 -0.91
N ALA A 163 -1.25 -8.47 0.41
CA ALA A 163 -1.33 -9.63 1.29
C ALA A 163 -2.66 -9.67 2.05
N GLU A 164 -3.05 -10.84 2.53
CA GLU A 164 -4.18 -11.00 3.45
C GLU A 164 -3.82 -11.77 4.73
N SER A 165 -4.49 -11.38 5.83
CA SER A 165 -4.41 -12.08 7.12
C SER A 165 -5.78 -12.09 7.83
N THR A 166 -5.92 -12.91 8.87
CA THR A 166 -7.10 -12.94 9.74
C THR A 166 -6.90 -12.00 10.93
N PRO A 167 -7.96 -11.52 11.60
CA PRO A 167 -7.83 -10.67 12.77
C PRO A 167 -6.99 -11.33 13.88
N ASP A 168 -7.22 -12.61 14.16
CA ASP A 168 -6.55 -13.33 15.24
C ASP A 168 -5.05 -13.49 14.96
N ASP A 169 -4.69 -13.93 13.75
CA ASP A 169 -3.29 -14.08 13.37
C ASP A 169 -2.59 -12.73 13.27
N PHE A 170 -3.28 -11.72 12.73
CA PHE A 170 -2.77 -10.36 12.65
C PHE A 170 -2.47 -9.83 14.04
N ASP A 171 -3.44 -9.82 14.97
CA ASP A 171 -3.27 -9.27 16.31
C ASP A 171 -2.19 -10.03 17.12
N TYR A 172 -2.08 -11.35 16.92
CA TYR A 172 -1.03 -12.16 17.55
C TYR A 172 0.37 -11.83 17.02
N LEU A 173 0.53 -11.65 15.70
CA LEU A 173 1.83 -11.49 15.06
C LEU A 173 2.27 -10.02 14.96
N LEU A 174 1.34 -9.08 15.10
CA LEU A 174 1.58 -7.64 14.92
C LEU A 174 2.73 -7.09 15.76
N PRO A 175 2.85 -7.39 17.08
CA PRO A 175 3.98 -6.89 17.88
C PRO A 175 5.32 -7.35 17.31
N HIS A 176 5.42 -8.64 16.98
CA HIS A 176 6.62 -9.24 16.42
C HIS A 176 6.98 -8.66 15.04
N TRP A 177 5.98 -8.37 14.21
CA TRP A 177 6.20 -7.78 12.89
C TRP A 177 6.81 -6.39 12.95
N TYR A 178 6.33 -5.56 13.88
CA TYR A 178 6.86 -4.21 14.06
C TYR A 178 8.28 -4.21 14.65
N GLU A 179 8.63 -5.21 15.47
CA GLU A 179 9.98 -5.34 16.02
C GLU A 179 10.98 -5.96 15.03
N SER A 180 10.53 -6.92 14.22
CA SER A 180 11.42 -7.77 13.40
C SER A 180 11.54 -7.36 11.94
N SER A 181 10.65 -6.52 11.41
CA SER A 181 10.69 -6.18 9.99
C SER A 181 10.17 -4.77 9.64
N PRO A 182 11.00 -3.93 9.00
CA PRO A 182 10.56 -2.62 8.52
C PRO A 182 9.47 -2.72 7.44
N PHE A 183 9.34 -3.89 6.78
CA PHE A 183 8.39 -4.12 5.71
C PHE A 183 6.93 -4.01 6.18
N TYR A 184 6.59 -4.57 7.35
CA TYR A 184 5.21 -4.53 7.86
C TYR A 184 4.81 -3.13 8.30
N GLY A 185 5.74 -2.39 8.89
CA GLY A 185 5.51 -0.99 9.23
C GLY A 185 5.16 -0.12 8.03
N GLN A 186 5.66 -0.49 6.85
CA GLN A 186 5.43 0.24 5.60
C GLN A 186 4.16 -0.20 4.84
N CYS A 187 3.48 -1.24 5.29
CA CYS A 187 2.21 -1.68 4.69
C CYS A 187 1.05 -0.80 5.16
N LEU A 188 0.20 -0.42 4.21
CA LEU A 188 -1.09 0.18 4.50
C LEU A 188 -2.02 -0.93 5.00
N MET A 189 -2.42 -0.84 6.27
CA MET A 189 -3.30 -1.82 6.89
C MET A 189 -4.76 -1.46 6.60
N ILE A 190 -5.47 -2.36 5.95
CA ILE A 190 -6.90 -2.22 5.65
C ILE A 190 -7.65 -3.31 6.41
N ARG A 191 -8.21 -2.94 7.57
CA ARG A 191 -9.00 -3.85 8.41
C ARG A 191 -10.50 -3.64 8.23
N HIS A 192 -11.26 -4.73 8.26
CA HIS A 192 -12.73 -4.72 8.27
C HIS A 192 -13.24 -5.44 9.52
N HIS A 193 -14.03 -4.72 10.31
CA HIS A 193 -14.67 -5.20 11.55
C HIS A 193 -16.19 -5.31 11.45
N GLY A 194 -16.75 -5.08 10.25
CA GLY A 194 -18.19 -5.04 10.02
C GLY A 194 -18.81 -6.42 9.86
N PRO A 195 -20.15 -6.50 9.78
CA PRO A 195 -20.82 -7.74 9.42
C PRO A 195 -20.33 -8.24 8.06
N LYS A 196 -20.55 -9.54 7.83
CA LYS A 196 -20.30 -10.15 6.54
C LYS A 196 -21.07 -9.39 5.45
N GLY A 197 -20.35 -9.01 4.40
CA GLY A 197 -20.94 -8.34 3.25
C GLY A 197 -22.00 -9.18 2.54
N GLU A 198 -22.77 -8.54 1.68
CA GLU A 198 -23.71 -9.24 0.81
C GLU A 198 -22.95 -10.12 -0.19
N LYS A 199 -23.52 -11.28 -0.50
CA LYS A 199 -22.98 -12.13 -1.57
C LYS A 199 -23.28 -11.48 -2.92
N ASN A 200 -22.26 -11.33 -3.75
CA ASN A 200 -22.47 -10.87 -5.10
C ASN A 200 -23.23 -11.93 -5.91
N ARG A 201 -24.13 -11.47 -6.79
CA ARG A 201 -24.98 -12.35 -7.61
C ARG A 201 -24.20 -13.02 -8.73
N GLN A 202 -23.13 -12.37 -9.20
CA GLN A 202 -22.29 -12.82 -10.31
C GLN A 202 -20.82 -12.51 -10.01
N PRO A 203 -20.19 -13.23 -9.04
CA PRO A 203 -18.77 -13.09 -8.78
C PRO A 203 -17.93 -13.65 -9.94
N HIS A 204 -16.64 -13.32 -9.96
CA HIS A 204 -15.65 -13.81 -10.96
C HIS A 204 -15.94 -13.41 -12.42
N GLY A 205 -16.75 -12.38 -12.64
CA GLY A 205 -16.88 -11.71 -13.92
C GLY A 205 -15.56 -11.10 -14.38
N GLN A 206 -15.39 -11.05 -15.69
CA GLN A 206 -14.17 -10.53 -16.29
C GLN A 206 -14.11 -8.99 -16.18
N PRO A 207 -12.89 -8.41 -16.08
CA PRO A 207 -12.70 -6.97 -16.23
C PRO A 207 -13.31 -6.45 -17.52
N SER A 208 -13.96 -5.29 -17.45
CA SER A 208 -14.52 -4.64 -18.64
C SER A 208 -13.40 -4.21 -19.58
N ALA A 209 -13.66 -4.24 -20.89
CA ALA A 209 -12.70 -3.77 -21.89
C ALA A 209 -12.31 -2.31 -21.68
N LEU A 210 -13.23 -1.48 -21.18
CA LEU A 210 -12.98 -0.09 -20.82
C LEU A 210 -11.97 0.04 -19.67
N LEU A 211 -12.16 -0.71 -18.58
CA LEU A 211 -11.26 -0.68 -17.44
C LEU A 211 -9.86 -1.17 -17.82
N LEU A 212 -9.77 -2.26 -18.58
CA LEU A 212 -8.50 -2.77 -19.09
C LEU A 212 -7.81 -1.77 -20.03
N GLY A 213 -8.57 -1.09 -20.90
CA GLY A 213 -8.04 -0.05 -21.77
C GLY A 213 -7.41 1.10 -20.99
N ARG A 214 -8.06 1.56 -19.91
CA ARG A 214 -7.51 2.61 -19.02
C ARG A 214 -6.27 2.16 -18.27
N LEU A 215 -6.23 0.91 -17.80
CA LEU A 215 -5.03 0.34 -17.18
C LEU A 215 -3.88 0.22 -18.18
N ALA A 216 -4.17 -0.15 -19.42
CA ALA A 216 -3.18 -0.22 -20.49
C ALA A 216 -2.60 1.16 -20.82
N GLU A 217 -3.45 2.18 -21.00
CA GLU A 217 -3.02 3.57 -21.22
C GLU A 217 -2.12 4.07 -20.08
N LEU A 218 -2.49 3.78 -18.83
CA LEU A 218 -1.67 4.14 -17.67
C LEU A 218 -0.32 3.41 -17.68
N ALA A 219 -0.32 2.12 -18.02
CA ALA A 219 0.90 1.32 -18.08
C ALA A 219 1.83 1.75 -19.22
N ASP A 220 1.30 2.24 -20.34
CA ASP A 220 2.07 2.84 -21.42
C ASP A 220 2.75 4.13 -20.96
N LEU A 221 1.99 5.02 -20.31
CA LEU A 221 2.54 6.26 -19.74
C LEU A 221 3.65 5.95 -18.73
N ALA A 222 3.45 4.90 -17.92
CA ALA A 222 4.43 4.46 -16.94
C ALA A 222 5.75 3.97 -17.57
N GLN A 223 5.69 3.39 -18.76
CA GLN A 223 6.84 2.86 -19.49
C GLN A 223 7.47 3.83 -20.48
N ALA A 224 6.84 5.00 -20.72
CA ALA A 224 7.34 6.00 -21.66
C ALA A 224 8.73 6.59 -21.30
N GLY A 225 9.31 6.20 -20.15
CA GLY A 225 10.65 6.55 -19.73
C GLY A 225 10.81 7.97 -19.20
N ARG A 226 9.74 8.79 -19.24
CA ARG A 226 9.70 10.12 -18.64
C ARG A 226 8.91 10.09 -17.34
N LYS A 227 9.61 10.33 -16.24
CA LYS A 227 8.98 10.49 -14.93
C LYS A 227 8.10 11.74 -14.91
N VAL A 228 6.87 11.58 -14.46
CA VAL A 228 5.93 12.69 -14.25
C VAL A 228 5.89 13.01 -12.76
N LEU A 229 6.20 14.26 -12.43
CA LEU A 229 6.14 14.74 -11.05
C LEU A 229 4.69 14.97 -10.64
N VAL A 230 4.31 14.44 -9.48
CA VAL A 230 3.02 14.73 -8.85
C VAL A 230 3.10 16.07 -8.14
N GLU A 231 2.24 17.01 -8.54
CA GLU A 231 2.17 18.32 -7.89
C GLU A 231 1.45 18.21 -6.54
N VAL A 232 1.87 19.02 -5.58
CA VAL A 232 1.20 19.13 -4.28
C VAL A 232 0.78 20.56 -4.08
N THR A 233 -0.52 20.78 -3.90
CA THR A 233 -1.05 22.10 -3.57
C THR A 233 -0.52 22.58 -2.22
N GLU A 234 -0.41 23.90 -2.04
CA GLU A 234 0.06 24.48 -0.77
C GLU A 234 -0.78 24.04 0.42
N ASP A 235 -2.11 24.01 0.26
CA ASP A 235 -3.03 23.52 1.29
C ASP A 235 -2.79 22.05 1.64
N ALA A 236 -2.57 21.18 0.63
CA ALA A 236 -2.24 19.78 0.88
C ALA A 236 -0.89 19.62 1.59
N ALA A 237 0.11 20.41 1.21
CA ALA A 237 1.41 20.42 1.87
C ALA A 237 1.31 20.91 3.32
N ALA A 238 0.46 21.89 3.62
CA ALA A 238 0.19 22.35 4.97
C ALA A 238 -0.48 21.25 5.82
N TRP A 239 -1.49 20.56 5.27
CA TRP A 239 -2.11 19.41 5.92
C TRP A 239 -1.12 18.28 6.17
N TYR A 240 -0.27 17.96 5.18
CA TYR A 240 0.78 16.96 5.32
C TYR A 240 1.75 17.29 6.46
N ARG A 241 2.25 18.53 6.53
CA ARG A 241 3.18 18.95 7.59
C ARG A 241 2.54 18.88 8.97
N LEU A 242 1.25 19.22 9.10
CA LEU A 242 0.52 19.09 10.36
C LEU A 242 0.40 17.61 10.75
N PHE A 243 -0.01 16.77 9.80
CA PHE A 243 -0.19 15.33 10.04
C PHE A 243 1.13 14.64 10.37
N LEU A 244 2.22 15.00 9.68
CA LEU A 244 3.58 14.52 9.98
C LEU A 244 4.01 14.87 11.40
N ARG A 245 3.73 16.09 11.89
CA ARG A 245 4.05 16.44 13.29
C ARG A 245 3.30 15.56 14.28
N LEU A 246 1.99 15.38 14.07
CA LEU A 246 1.17 14.51 14.94
C LEU A 246 1.65 13.05 14.93
N ASP A 247 2.06 12.57 13.76
CA ASP A 247 2.64 11.24 13.57
C ASP A 247 3.96 11.11 14.35
N MET A 248 4.91 12.02 14.13
CA MET A 248 6.19 12.07 14.85
C MET A 248 6.01 12.14 16.38
N ASP A 249 5.09 13.00 16.85
CA ASP A 249 4.81 13.19 18.29
C ASP A 249 4.30 11.89 18.92
N THR A 250 3.54 11.08 18.17
CA THR A 250 2.98 9.81 18.65
C THR A 250 4.07 8.80 19.02
N TYR A 251 5.16 8.76 18.27
CA TYR A 251 6.22 7.78 18.45
C TYR A 251 7.35 8.27 19.36
N SER A 252 7.39 9.57 19.68
CA SER A 252 8.51 10.21 20.39
C SER A 252 8.73 9.74 21.84
N GLU A 253 7.76 9.07 22.47
CA GLU A 253 7.90 8.62 23.86
C GLU A 253 8.04 7.10 24.03
N HIS A 254 7.40 6.25 23.19
CA HIS A 254 7.36 4.79 23.39
C HIS A 254 7.23 3.97 22.08
N GLY A 255 7.58 4.56 20.94
CA GLY A 255 7.42 3.97 19.61
C GLY A 255 8.54 3.01 19.18
N PRO A 256 8.26 2.00 18.33
CA PRO A 256 9.31 1.24 17.65
C PRO A 256 10.09 2.20 16.74
N VAL A 257 11.41 2.07 16.80
CA VAL A 257 12.35 2.89 16.04
C VAL A 257 12.13 2.66 14.53
N GLY A 258 11.96 3.73 13.76
CA GLY A 258 11.85 3.68 12.31
C GLY A 258 10.42 3.76 11.75
N LEU A 259 9.40 3.94 12.60
CA LEU A 259 8.02 4.20 12.17
C LEU A 259 7.62 5.67 12.28
N GLU A 260 8.50 6.54 12.78
CA GLU A 260 8.18 7.95 12.95
C GLU A 260 7.95 8.61 11.58
N GLY A 261 6.76 9.19 11.37
CA GLY A 261 6.39 9.83 10.11
C GLY A 261 5.92 8.86 9.01
N GLU A 262 5.87 7.57 9.30
CA GLU A 262 5.49 6.52 8.36
C GLU A 262 4.02 6.62 7.95
N TRP A 263 3.12 7.07 8.82
CA TRP A 263 1.71 7.23 8.51
C TRP A 263 1.46 8.43 7.61
N ALA A 264 2.17 9.52 7.86
CA ALA A 264 2.17 10.67 6.98
C ALA A 264 2.74 10.30 5.61
N ARG A 265 3.81 9.51 5.57
CA ARG A 265 4.38 8.96 4.33
C ARG A 265 3.36 8.13 3.57
N GLN A 266 2.71 7.15 4.21
CA GLN A 266 1.67 6.32 3.60
C GLN A 266 0.49 7.15 3.08
N SER A 267 0.04 8.15 3.85
CA SER A 267 -1.03 9.06 3.43
C SER A 267 -0.64 9.82 2.16
N LEU A 268 0.59 10.30 2.07
CA LEU A 268 1.09 10.98 0.87
C LEU A 268 1.21 10.02 -0.32
N GLN A 269 1.70 8.80 -0.10
CA GLN A 269 1.81 7.76 -1.13
C GLN A 269 0.43 7.40 -1.71
N VAL A 270 -0.56 7.14 -0.84
CA VAL A 270 -1.94 6.87 -1.25
C VAL A 270 -2.55 8.07 -1.97
N ALA A 271 -2.33 9.30 -1.48
CA ALA A 271 -2.81 10.51 -2.13
C ALA A 271 -2.24 10.66 -3.54
N ALA A 272 -0.97 10.33 -3.74
CA ALA A 272 -0.32 10.38 -5.05
C ALA A 272 -0.87 9.33 -6.01
N ILE A 273 -1.06 8.09 -5.53
CA ILE A 273 -1.70 7.00 -6.30
C ILE A 273 -3.09 7.43 -6.77
N VAL A 274 -3.88 8.04 -5.88
CA VAL A 274 -5.22 8.56 -6.22
C VAL A 274 -5.14 9.73 -7.20
N ALA A 275 -4.22 10.67 -7.01
CA ALA A 275 -4.03 11.82 -7.91
C ALA A 275 -3.68 11.37 -9.34
N VAL A 276 -2.80 10.38 -9.49
CA VAL A 276 -2.47 9.78 -10.79
C VAL A 276 -3.67 9.06 -11.40
N GLY A 277 -4.48 8.38 -10.59
CA GLY A 277 -5.73 7.78 -11.05
C GLY A 277 -6.81 8.78 -11.50
N LEU A 278 -6.69 10.06 -11.11
CA LEU A 278 -7.58 11.14 -11.52
C LEU A 278 -7.11 11.79 -12.84
N ASP A 279 -5.84 12.19 -12.89
CA ASP A 279 -5.21 12.76 -14.08
C ASP A 279 -3.76 12.25 -14.16
N PRO A 280 -3.46 11.25 -15.00
CA PRO A 280 -2.12 10.70 -15.11
C PRO A 280 -1.13 11.63 -15.83
N LEU A 281 -1.62 12.63 -16.58
CA LEU A 281 -0.78 13.57 -17.31
C LEU A 281 -0.39 14.78 -16.45
N ARG A 282 -1.27 15.20 -15.54
CA ARG A 282 -1.06 16.31 -14.60
C ARG A 282 -1.60 15.94 -13.21
N PRO A 283 -0.98 14.98 -12.51
CA PRO A 283 -1.45 14.55 -11.22
C PRO A 283 -1.23 15.63 -10.15
N VAL A 284 -2.29 15.99 -9.45
CA VAL A 284 -2.25 17.00 -8.37
C VAL A 284 -2.85 16.46 -7.09
N ILE A 285 -2.09 16.51 -6.00
CA ILE A 285 -2.56 16.25 -4.65
C ILE A 285 -3.19 17.53 -4.09
N THR A 286 -4.53 17.51 -4.02
CA THR A 286 -5.33 18.54 -3.35
C THR A 286 -5.53 18.19 -1.87
N ALA A 287 -5.93 19.17 -1.05
CA ALA A 287 -6.27 18.92 0.35
C ALA A 287 -7.44 17.93 0.52
N GLY A 288 -8.33 17.81 -0.48
CA GLY A 288 -9.39 16.80 -0.47
C GLY A 288 -8.84 15.38 -0.66
N VAL A 289 -7.95 15.20 -1.65
CA VAL A 289 -7.29 13.91 -1.91
C VAL A 289 -6.41 13.49 -0.74
N PHE A 290 -5.65 14.43 -0.15
CA PHE A 290 -4.81 14.14 1.00
C PHE A 290 -5.63 13.70 2.22
N ARG A 291 -6.74 14.39 2.53
CA ARG A 291 -7.62 14.01 3.66
C ARG A 291 -8.25 12.63 3.48
N LEU A 292 -8.71 12.32 2.26
CA LEU A 292 -9.22 10.98 1.93
C LEU A 292 -8.16 9.91 2.20
N ALA A 293 -6.92 10.15 1.77
CA ALA A 293 -5.81 9.23 1.95
C ALA A 293 -5.41 9.10 3.43
N SER A 294 -5.37 10.20 4.19
CA SER A 294 -5.09 10.16 5.62
C SER A 294 -6.16 9.42 6.40
N ASP A 295 -7.44 9.55 6.05
CA ASP A 295 -8.54 8.80 6.68
C ASP A 295 -8.37 7.28 6.50
N LEU A 296 -7.85 6.86 5.34
CA LEU A 296 -7.57 5.46 5.04
C LEU A 296 -6.36 4.95 5.84
N ALA A 297 -5.26 5.71 5.86
CA ALA A 297 -4.05 5.38 6.59
C ALA A 297 -4.24 5.43 8.12
N SER A 298 -5.17 6.26 8.62
CA SER A 298 -5.50 6.41 10.04
C SER A 298 -5.96 5.11 10.72
N GLU A 299 -6.44 4.12 9.96
CA GLU A 299 -6.75 2.80 10.54
C GLU A 299 -5.48 2.01 10.87
N GLY A 300 -4.48 2.05 10.00
CA GLY A 300 -3.17 1.46 10.28
C GLY A 300 -2.52 2.07 11.51
N VAL A 301 -2.73 3.37 11.76
CA VAL A 301 -2.30 4.08 12.98
C VAL A 301 -2.90 3.48 14.24
N ARG A 302 -4.22 3.29 14.27
CA ARG A 302 -4.91 2.71 15.43
C ARG A 302 -4.42 1.30 15.71
N LEU A 303 -4.23 0.51 14.66
CA LEU A 303 -3.79 -0.88 14.75
C LEU A 303 -2.33 -0.99 15.18
N ALA A 304 -1.45 -0.15 14.64
CA ALA A 304 -0.06 -0.05 15.06
C ALA A 304 0.04 0.28 16.55
N ARG A 305 -0.69 1.32 17.01
CA ARG A 305 -0.73 1.68 18.44
C ARG A 305 -1.21 0.54 19.33
N ALA A 306 -2.24 -0.18 18.89
CA ALA A 306 -2.74 -1.35 19.61
C ALA A 306 -1.71 -2.49 19.66
N GLY A 307 -1.04 -2.80 18.55
CA GLY A 307 0.01 -3.82 18.49
C GLY A 307 1.25 -3.49 19.30
N LEU A 308 1.55 -2.21 19.47
CA LEU A 308 2.68 -1.72 20.26
C LEU A 308 2.36 -1.57 21.76
N GLY A 309 1.14 -1.93 22.18
CA GLY A 309 0.73 -1.79 23.58
C GLY A 309 0.63 -0.34 24.07
N VAL A 310 0.56 0.63 23.16
CA VAL A 310 0.40 2.05 23.50
C VAL A 310 -1.07 2.30 23.86
N VAL A 311 -1.38 2.23 25.15
CA VAL A 311 -2.74 2.46 25.67
C VAL A 311 -2.97 3.93 25.98
N GLY A 312 -3.97 4.53 25.30
CA GLY A 312 -4.60 5.80 25.69
C GLY A 312 -4.16 7.04 24.91
N VAL A 313 -5.06 7.55 24.04
CA VAL A 313 -5.60 8.94 24.00
C VAL A 313 -7.00 8.88 23.37
#